data_AF-A0AAV4W8F6-F1
#
_entry.id   AF-A0AAV4W8F6-F1
#
_cell.length_a   1.000
_cell.length_b   1.000
_cell.length_c   1.000
_cell.angle_alpha   90.00
_cell.angle_beta   90.00
_cell.angle_gamma   90.00
#
_symmetry.space_group_name_H-M   'P 1'
#
loop_
_entity.id
_entity.type
_entity.pdbx_description
1 polymer ?
#
loop_
_entity_poly.entity_id
_entity_poly.type
_entity_poly.pdbx_seq_one_letter_code
_entity_poly.pdbx_strand_id
1 'polypeptide(L)'
;MHAYFPALNSPASLLGDMLADGLGCLAFTWASSPACTELEIIVMDWLAKLIGLPEIFLHSSNGKGGGVIQTTASESTFIGLLAARTQMFQHYQEENGQISEADLNTRLVAYTSDQAHSSVEKAGLIGLVKMRYLESDSDLSMRGDALIAAIRRDREKGLIPFFV
;
A
#
# COMPACT_ATOMS: atom_id res chain seq x y z
N MET A 1 29.12 7.99 5.26
CA MET A 1 27.92 8.22 6.09
C MET A 1 27.15 6.90 6.09
N HIS A 2 26.99 6.26 7.26
CA HIS A 2 26.44 4.88 7.39
C HIS A 2 25.18 4.83 8.28
N ALA A 3 24.38 5.90 8.30
CA ALA A 3 23.13 5.96 9.03
C ALA A 3 21.94 5.71 8.08
N TYR A 4 20.91 5.00 8.57
CA TYR A 4 19.68 4.66 7.83
C TYR A 4 19.90 3.88 6.52
N PHE A 5 18.85 3.81 5.69
CA PHE A 5 18.93 3.34 4.31
C PHE A 5 19.32 4.48 3.36
N PRO A 6 19.98 4.16 2.23
CA PRO A 6 20.51 5.18 1.33
C PRO A 6 19.40 5.95 0.59
N ALA A 7 19.55 7.26 0.49
CA ALA A 7 18.82 8.14 -0.42
C ALA A 7 19.81 8.67 -1.47
N LEU A 8 19.96 7.94 -2.58
CA LEU A 8 20.95 8.23 -3.61
C LEU A 8 20.45 9.28 -4.62
N ASN A 9 21.38 10.02 -5.22
CA ASN A 9 21.11 10.93 -6.31
C ASN A 9 21.93 10.56 -7.56
N SER A 10 21.55 11.10 -8.71
CA SER A 10 22.31 10.93 -9.96
C SER A 10 22.16 12.15 -10.87
N PRO A 11 23.14 12.43 -11.76
CA PRO A 11 23.01 13.51 -12.73
C PRO A 11 21.76 13.40 -13.62
N ALA A 12 21.37 12.18 -13.99
CA ALA A 12 20.16 11.95 -14.77
C ALA A 12 18.89 12.36 -14.00
N SER A 13 18.82 12.04 -12.70
CA SER A 13 17.71 12.48 -11.83
C SER A 13 17.64 14.01 -11.75
N LEU A 14 18.78 14.69 -11.57
CA LEU A 14 18.82 16.14 -11.47
C LEU A 14 18.33 16.82 -12.75
N LEU A 15 18.77 16.34 -13.91
CA LEU A 15 18.34 16.89 -15.20
C LEU A 15 16.85 16.64 -15.47
N GLY A 16 16.34 15.47 -15.09
CA GLY A 16 14.91 15.15 -15.20
C GLY A 16 14.05 16.08 -14.35
N ASP A 17 14.47 16.33 -13.11
CA ASP A 17 13.78 17.21 -12.17
C ASP A 17 13.81 18.67 -12.63
N MET A 18 14.96 19.16 -13.12
CA MET A 18 15.07 20.51 -13.71
C MET A 18 14.12 20.72 -14.89
N LEU A 19 13.91 19.69 -15.71
CA LEU A 19 12.95 19.74 -16.81
C LEU A 19 11.50 19.73 -16.29
N ALA A 20 11.19 18.85 -15.34
CA ALA A 20 9.85 18.78 -14.74
C ALA A 20 9.45 20.12 -14.08
N ASP A 21 10.37 20.72 -13.32
CA ASP A 21 10.20 22.05 -12.72
C ASP A 21 10.03 23.14 -13.77
N GLY A 22 10.81 23.08 -14.86
CA GLY A 22 10.70 24.02 -15.97
C GLY A 22 9.35 23.96 -16.70
N LEU A 23 8.74 22.77 -16.78
CA LEU A 23 7.39 22.59 -17.33
C LEU A 23 6.30 23.03 -16.34
N GLY A 24 6.50 22.79 -15.04
CA GLY A 24 5.62 23.27 -13.98
C GLY A 24 4.17 22.79 -14.06
N CYS A 25 3.93 21.61 -14.65
CA CYS A 25 2.57 21.10 -14.85
C CYS A 25 1.98 20.45 -13.58
N LEU A 26 0.66 20.59 -13.38
CA LEU A 26 -0.08 19.91 -12.32
C LEU A 26 -1.03 18.87 -12.94
N ALA A 27 -0.72 17.58 -12.77
CA ALA A 27 -1.40 16.48 -13.44
C ALA A 27 -2.47 15.78 -12.58
N PHE A 28 -3.36 16.54 -11.93
CA PHE A 28 -4.44 15.97 -11.11
C PHE A 28 -5.54 15.30 -11.95
N THR A 29 -5.56 15.52 -13.27
CA THR A 29 -6.35 14.75 -14.24
C THR A 29 -5.55 14.56 -15.51
N TRP A 30 -5.92 13.56 -16.33
CA TRP A 30 -5.32 13.38 -17.66
C TRP A 30 -5.41 14.66 -18.51
N ALA A 31 -6.55 15.36 -18.49
CA ALA A 31 -6.74 16.56 -19.30
C ALA A 31 -5.84 17.75 -18.89
N SER A 32 -5.36 17.79 -17.65
CA SER A 32 -4.49 18.89 -17.18
C SER A 32 -3.03 18.74 -17.62
N SER A 33 -2.57 17.50 -17.87
CA SER A 33 -1.28 17.23 -18.52
C SER A 33 -1.22 15.76 -19.00
N PRO A 34 -1.66 15.46 -20.24
CA PRO A 34 -1.71 14.08 -20.75
C PRO A 34 -0.35 13.37 -20.69
N ALA A 35 0.71 14.09 -21.09
CA ALA A 35 2.07 13.56 -21.11
C ALA A 35 2.57 13.17 -19.72
N CYS A 36 2.19 13.90 -18.66
CA CYS A 36 2.58 13.58 -17.29
C CYS A 36 1.96 12.25 -16.84
N THR A 37 0.67 12.03 -17.13
CA THR A 37 -0.01 10.77 -16.80
C THR A 37 0.48 9.60 -17.65
N GLU A 38 0.57 9.77 -18.97
CA GLU A 38 0.95 8.69 -19.89
C GLU A 38 2.40 8.25 -19.72
N LEU A 39 3.32 9.19 -19.45
CA LEU A 39 4.71 8.85 -19.19
C LEU A 39 4.86 8.04 -17.90
N GLU A 40 4.13 8.41 -16.83
CA GLU A 40 4.13 7.64 -15.59
C GLU A 40 3.66 6.21 -15.81
N ILE A 41 2.56 6.01 -16.54
CA ILE A 41 2.02 4.70 -16.90
C ILE A 41 3.09 3.82 -17.57
N ILE A 42 3.77 4.36 -18.59
CA ILE A 42 4.78 3.62 -19.37
C ILE A 42 5.99 3.27 -18.49
N VAL A 43 6.49 4.23 -17.72
CA VAL A 43 7.69 4.05 -16.89
C VAL A 43 7.40 3.08 -15.73
N MET A 44 6.21 3.11 -15.15
CA MET A 44 5.80 2.15 -14.11
C MET A 44 5.72 0.73 -14.66
N ASP A 45 5.25 0.54 -15.89
CA ASP A 45 5.30 -0.77 -16.57
C ASP A 45 6.74 -1.24 -16.81
N TRP A 46 7.64 -0.33 -17.18
CA TRP A 46 9.06 -0.66 -17.35
C TRP A 46 9.69 -1.09 -16.02
N LEU A 47 9.41 -0.37 -14.94
CA LEU A 47 9.93 -0.70 -13.61
C LEU A 47 9.38 -2.04 -13.10
N ALA A 48 8.08 -2.28 -13.26
CA ALA A 48 7.44 -3.54 -12.89
C ALA A 48 8.06 -4.73 -13.63
N LYS A 49 8.31 -4.59 -14.94
CA LYS A 49 9.02 -5.61 -15.74
C LYS A 49 10.47 -5.79 -15.27
N LEU A 50 11.18 -4.70 -14.96
CA LEU A 50 12.57 -4.73 -14.52
C LEU A 50 12.78 -5.52 -13.22
N ILE A 51 11.85 -5.40 -12.27
CA ILE A 51 11.92 -6.11 -10.98
C ILE A 51 11.16 -7.46 -10.99
N GLY A 52 10.63 -7.88 -12.16
CA GLY A 52 9.97 -9.17 -12.34
C GLY A 52 8.60 -9.29 -11.67
N LEU A 53 7.83 -8.20 -11.59
CA LEU A 53 6.45 -8.27 -11.08
C LEU A 53 5.54 -9.06 -12.05
N PRO A 54 4.54 -9.78 -11.52
CA PRO A 54 3.49 -10.41 -12.32
C PRO A 54 2.78 -9.43 -13.25
N GLU A 55 2.34 -9.91 -14.43
CA GLU A 55 1.70 -9.08 -15.45
C GLU A 55 0.43 -8.35 -14.97
N ILE A 56 -0.25 -8.89 -13.95
CA ILE A 56 -1.44 -8.27 -13.36
C ILE A 56 -1.19 -6.87 -12.77
N PHE A 57 0.07 -6.50 -12.55
CA PHE A 57 0.48 -5.17 -12.07
C PHE A 57 0.81 -4.18 -13.20
N LEU A 58 0.81 -4.63 -14.46
CA LEU A 58 1.09 -3.78 -15.62
C LEU A 58 -0.18 -3.10 -16.12
N HIS A 59 -0.10 -1.80 -16.41
CA HIS A 59 -1.15 -1.04 -17.10
C HIS A 59 -1.41 -1.57 -18.50
N SER A 60 -0.37 -2.05 -19.20
CA SER A 60 -0.49 -2.61 -20.55
C SER A 60 -1.09 -4.03 -20.59
N SER A 61 -1.36 -4.65 -19.43
CA SER A 61 -2.00 -5.97 -19.37
C SER A 61 -3.53 -5.87 -19.53
N ASN A 62 -4.18 -7.02 -19.77
CA ASN A 62 -5.65 -7.12 -19.69
C ASN A 62 -6.16 -7.18 -18.23
N GLY A 63 -5.29 -6.98 -17.24
CA GLY A 63 -5.65 -6.94 -15.83
C GLY A 63 -6.37 -5.65 -15.41
N LYS A 64 -6.67 -5.55 -14.11
CA LYS A 64 -7.26 -4.35 -13.49
C LYS A 64 -6.24 -3.55 -12.66
N GLY A 65 -4.96 -3.90 -12.76
CA GLY A 65 -3.87 -3.29 -11.98
C GLY A 65 -3.15 -2.19 -12.74
N GLY A 66 -2.09 -1.68 -12.10
CA GLY A 66 -1.23 -0.62 -12.62
C GLY A 66 -0.33 -0.08 -11.52
N GLY A 67 0.75 0.60 -11.90
CA GLY A 67 1.65 1.31 -10.99
C GLY A 67 1.39 2.81 -10.96
N VAL A 68 1.57 3.43 -9.79
CA VAL A 68 1.48 4.89 -9.60
C VAL A 68 2.63 5.36 -8.72
N ILE A 69 3.18 6.53 -9.01
CA ILE A 69 4.24 7.13 -8.19
C ILE A 69 3.61 7.71 -6.92
N GLN A 70 4.25 7.44 -5.78
CA GLN A 70 3.92 8.03 -4.48
C GLN A 70 5.16 8.68 -3.91
N THR A 71 5.00 9.71 -3.09
CA THR A 71 6.14 10.45 -2.52
C THR A 71 6.91 9.59 -1.51
N THR A 72 6.22 8.73 -0.76
CA THR A 72 6.85 7.85 0.23
C THR A 72 6.20 6.47 0.28
N ALA A 73 6.99 5.47 0.67
CA ALA A 73 6.46 4.14 0.99
C ALA A 73 5.44 4.17 2.15
N SER A 74 5.57 5.16 3.06
CA SER A 74 4.62 5.32 4.18
C SER A 74 3.22 5.67 3.71
N GLU A 75 3.11 6.56 2.71
CA GLU A 75 1.82 6.91 2.09
C GLU A 75 1.27 5.73 1.29
N SER A 76 2.12 5.01 0.55
CA SER A 76 1.70 3.79 -0.17
C SER A 76 1.10 2.74 0.77
N THR A 77 1.73 2.48 1.92
CA THR A 77 1.17 1.58 2.95
C THR A 77 -0.19 2.08 3.44
N PHE A 78 -0.31 3.37 3.73
CA PHE A 78 -1.57 3.95 4.20
C PHE A 78 -2.68 3.88 3.15
N ILE A 79 -2.39 4.17 1.88
CA ILE A 79 -3.34 4.05 0.76
C ILE A 79 -3.80 2.60 0.59
N GLY A 80 -2.88 1.63 0.67
CA GLY A 80 -3.22 0.21 0.61
C GLY A 80 -4.17 -0.20 1.75
N LEU A 81 -3.91 0.26 2.97
CA LEU A 81 -4.77 0.02 4.12
C LEU A 81 -6.16 0.65 3.94
N LEU A 82 -6.22 1.90 3.46
CA LEU A 82 -7.50 2.58 3.19
C LEU A 82 -8.31 1.85 2.12
N ALA A 83 -7.67 1.43 1.03
CA ALA A 83 -8.33 0.68 -0.05
C ALA A 83 -8.89 -0.66 0.46
N ALA A 84 -8.09 -1.43 1.20
CA ALA A 84 -8.52 -2.70 1.80
C ALA A 84 -9.68 -2.50 2.79
N ARG A 85 -9.63 -1.43 3.60
CA ARG A 85 -10.71 -1.07 4.54
C ARG A 85 -12.01 -0.76 3.81
N THR A 86 -11.96 0.11 2.80
CA THR A 86 -13.14 0.47 2.01
C THR A 86 -13.73 -0.74 1.29
N GLN A 87 -12.89 -1.61 0.72
CA GLN A 87 -13.34 -2.86 0.12
C GLN A 87 -14.02 -3.78 1.13
N MET A 88 -13.46 -3.91 2.34
CA MET A 88 -14.04 -4.73 3.40
C MET A 88 -15.39 -4.17 3.88
N PHE A 89 -15.56 -2.85 3.96
CA PHE A 89 -16.84 -2.24 4.30
C PHE A 89 -17.93 -2.59 3.28
N GLN A 90 -17.63 -2.44 2.00
CA GLN A 90 -18.55 -2.79 0.91
C GLN A 90 -18.94 -4.27 0.98
N HIS A 91 -17.95 -5.16 1.07
CA HIS A 91 -18.18 -6.60 1.13
C HIS A 91 -19.01 -7.01 2.34
N TYR A 92 -18.71 -6.47 3.53
CA TYR A 92 -19.46 -6.80 4.74
C TYR A 92 -20.92 -6.33 4.66
N GLN A 93 -21.17 -5.13 4.11
CA GLN A 93 -22.52 -4.58 3.97
C GLN A 93 -23.37 -5.39 2.97
N GLU A 94 -22.77 -5.86 1.87
CA GLU A 94 -23.44 -6.73 0.90
C GLU A 94 -23.89 -8.06 1.52
N GLU A 95 -23.08 -8.64 2.41
CA GLU A 95 -23.37 -9.95 3.01
C GLU A 95 -24.24 -9.89 4.27
N ASN A 96 -24.09 -8.85 5.10
CA ASN A 96 -24.63 -8.80 6.46
C ASN A 96 -25.60 -7.63 6.71
N GLY A 97 -25.84 -6.80 5.69
CA GLY A 97 -26.71 -5.63 5.77
C GLY A 97 -26.04 -4.37 6.33
N GLN A 98 -26.84 -3.32 6.50
CA GLN A 98 -26.34 -1.99 6.83
C GLN A 98 -25.87 -1.89 8.29
N ILE A 99 -24.58 -1.64 8.49
CA ILE A 99 -23.98 -1.18 9.74
C ILE A 99 -23.18 0.09 9.44
N SER A 100 -23.07 0.99 10.42
CA SER A 100 -22.21 2.16 10.32
C SER A 100 -20.76 1.74 10.06
N GLU A 101 -20.10 2.40 9.11
CA GLU A 101 -18.69 2.16 8.82
C GLU A 101 -17.81 2.38 10.05
N ALA A 102 -18.16 3.32 10.93
CA ALA A 102 -17.43 3.57 12.17
C ALA A 102 -17.50 2.36 13.11
N ASP A 103 -18.69 1.79 13.29
CA ASP A 103 -18.89 0.60 14.13
C ASP A 103 -18.16 -0.61 13.54
N LEU A 104 -18.23 -0.78 12.21
CA LEU A 104 -17.53 -1.84 11.51
C LEU A 104 -16.00 -1.68 11.64
N ASN A 105 -15.49 -0.45 11.55
CA ASN A 105 -14.07 -0.15 11.72
C ASN A 105 -13.54 -0.59 13.09
N THR A 106 -14.36 -0.48 14.15
CA THR A 106 -13.96 -0.96 15.48
C THR A 106 -13.72 -2.47 15.52
N ARG A 107 -14.24 -3.24 14.56
CA ARG A 107 -14.08 -4.70 14.48
C ARG A 107 -12.94 -5.11 13.54
N LEU A 108 -12.44 -4.21 12.72
CA LEU A 108 -11.36 -4.50 11.79
C LEU A 108 -10.02 -4.71 12.53
N VAL A 109 -9.24 -5.66 12.02
CA VAL A 109 -7.88 -5.95 12.50
C VAL A 109 -6.94 -6.20 11.33
N ALA A 110 -5.80 -5.52 11.35
CA ALA A 110 -4.69 -5.68 10.43
C ALA A 110 -3.51 -6.36 11.14
N TYR A 111 -2.65 -7.03 10.36
CA TYR A 111 -1.50 -7.78 10.86
C TYR A 111 -0.22 -7.25 10.26
N THR A 112 0.89 -7.38 10.97
CA THR A 112 2.22 -7.10 10.44
C THR A 112 3.28 -7.81 11.27
N SER A 113 4.52 -7.88 10.77
CA SER A 113 5.65 -8.39 11.56
C SER A 113 6.00 -7.43 12.70
N ASP A 114 6.50 -7.95 13.82
CA ASP A 114 7.15 -7.15 14.86
C ASP A 114 8.42 -6.39 14.38
N GLN A 115 8.96 -6.73 13.19
CA GLN A 115 10.06 -6.03 12.54
C GLN A 115 9.60 -4.99 11.51
N ALA A 116 8.29 -4.80 11.33
CA ALA A 116 7.78 -3.87 10.33
C ALA A 116 8.19 -2.42 10.62
N HIS A 117 8.38 -1.64 9.56
CA HIS A 117 8.68 -0.22 9.69
C HIS A 117 7.53 0.53 10.41
N SER A 118 7.86 1.54 11.20
CA SER A 118 6.90 2.33 12.00
C SER A 118 5.79 3.01 11.17
N SER A 119 5.96 3.11 9.85
CA SER A 119 4.91 3.56 8.94
C SER A 119 3.66 2.69 8.96
N VAL A 120 3.78 1.39 9.23
CA VAL A 120 2.63 0.48 9.33
C VAL A 120 1.80 0.79 10.58
N GLU A 121 2.47 1.04 11.72
CA GLU A 121 1.83 1.53 12.94
C GLU A 121 1.10 2.85 12.68
N LYS A 122 1.79 3.80 12.04
CA LYS A 122 1.24 5.11 11.70
C LYS A 122 0.02 4.99 10.79
N ALA A 123 0.05 4.09 9.81
CA ALA A 123 -1.09 3.81 8.94
C ALA A 123 -2.28 3.25 9.74
N GLY A 124 -2.02 2.34 10.68
CA GLY A 124 -3.04 1.82 11.59
C GLY A 124 -3.65 2.90 12.49
N LEU A 125 -2.81 3.76 13.06
CA LEU A 125 -3.21 4.88 13.91
C LEU A 125 -4.10 5.87 13.16
N ILE A 126 -3.67 6.34 11.98
CA ILE A 126 -4.44 7.30 11.17
C ILE A 126 -5.71 6.63 10.62
N GLY A 127 -5.63 5.35 10.27
CA GLY A 127 -6.77 4.55 9.82
C GLY A 127 -7.75 4.17 10.92
N LEU A 128 -7.44 4.43 12.19
CA LEU A 128 -8.20 4.01 13.37
C LEU A 128 -8.48 2.50 13.38
N VAL A 129 -7.56 1.69 12.87
CA VAL A 129 -7.70 0.22 12.82
C VAL A 129 -6.79 -0.44 13.85
N LYS A 130 -7.23 -1.58 14.38
CA LYS A 130 -6.40 -2.37 15.30
C LYS A 130 -5.24 -3.00 14.52
N MET A 131 -4.02 -2.79 14.98
CA MET A 131 -2.82 -3.42 14.42
C MET A 131 -2.31 -4.54 15.33
N ARG A 132 -2.02 -5.70 14.76
CA ARG A 132 -1.43 -6.86 15.44
C ARG A 132 -0.02 -7.08 14.92
N TYR A 133 0.95 -6.97 15.82
CA TYR A 133 2.33 -7.37 15.55
C TYR A 133 2.48 -8.86 15.83
N LEU A 134 2.97 -9.58 14.83
CA LEU A 134 3.25 -11.02 14.90
C LEU A 134 4.74 -11.21 15.11
N GLU A 135 5.08 -12.04 16.10
CA GLU A 135 6.46 -12.41 16.38
C GLU A 135 7.10 -13.05 15.15
N SER A 136 8.30 -12.57 14.82
CA SER A 136 9.12 -13.15 13.76
C SER A 136 9.86 -14.40 14.23
N ASP A 137 10.27 -15.24 13.28
CA ASP A 137 11.12 -16.39 13.56
C ASP A 137 12.59 -15.97 13.81
N SER A 138 13.48 -16.95 13.98
CA SER A 138 14.90 -16.71 14.22
C SER A 138 15.61 -15.94 13.10
N ASP A 139 15.06 -15.95 11.89
CA ASP A 139 15.57 -15.23 10.73
C ASP A 139 14.90 -13.86 10.55
N LEU A 140 14.17 -13.40 11.59
CA LEU A 140 13.41 -12.15 11.59
C LEU A 140 12.32 -12.13 10.51
N SER A 141 11.73 -13.29 10.20
CA SER A 141 10.70 -13.46 9.19
C SER A 141 9.32 -13.76 9.81
N MET A 142 8.27 -13.09 9.32
CA MET A 142 6.90 -13.44 9.66
C MET A 142 6.47 -14.70 8.92
N ARG A 143 5.91 -15.68 9.66
CA ARG A 143 5.54 -16.99 9.11
C ARG A 143 4.04 -17.20 9.02
N GLY A 144 3.63 -17.98 8.03
CA GLY A 144 2.22 -18.17 7.69
C GLY A 144 1.40 -18.89 8.77
N ASP A 145 2.02 -19.79 9.52
CA ASP A 145 1.41 -20.48 10.67
C ASP A 145 1.07 -19.52 11.81
N ALA A 146 1.98 -18.61 12.16
CA ALA A 146 1.74 -17.55 13.15
C ALA A 146 0.58 -16.63 12.72
N LEU A 147 0.56 -16.23 11.44
CA LEU A 147 -0.52 -15.43 10.86
C LEU A 147 -1.87 -16.16 10.88
N ILE A 148 -1.91 -17.42 10.44
CA ILE A 148 -3.14 -18.24 10.45
C ILE A 148 -3.67 -18.39 11.87
N ALA A 149 -2.79 -18.63 12.85
CA ALA A 149 -3.19 -18.75 14.26
C ALA A 149 -3.76 -17.45 14.81
N ALA A 150 -3.20 -16.29 14.45
CA ALA A 150 -3.69 -14.98 14.86
C ALA A 150 -5.07 -14.67 14.23
N ILE A 151 -5.22 -14.91 12.93
CA ILE A 151 -6.48 -14.75 12.19
C ILE A 151 -7.60 -15.59 12.83
N ARG A 152 -7.32 -16.86 13.17
CA ARG A 152 -8.32 -17.74 13.83
C ARG A 152 -8.75 -17.18 15.19
N ARG A 153 -7.78 -16.82 16.04
CA ARG A 153 -8.03 -16.26 17.38
C ARG A 153 -8.83 -14.96 17.35
N ASP A 154 -8.55 -14.07 16.40
CA ASP A 154 -9.28 -12.80 16.30
C ASP A 154 -10.69 -13.01 15.71
N ARG A 155 -10.88 -13.94 14.77
CA ARG A 155 -12.21 -14.33 14.29
C ARG A 155 -13.09 -14.93 15.39
N GLU A 156 -12.53 -15.78 16.25
CA GLU A 156 -13.24 -16.31 17.44
C GLU A 156 -13.70 -15.21 18.40
N LYS A 157 -13.00 -14.06 18.42
CA LYS A 157 -13.37 -12.87 19.19
C LYS A 157 -14.33 -11.93 18.45
N GLY A 158 -14.82 -12.33 17.29
CA GLY A 158 -15.73 -11.52 16.46
C GLY A 158 -15.07 -10.36 15.71
N LEU A 159 -13.72 -10.31 15.67
CA LEU A 159 -12.97 -9.35 14.85
C LEU A 159 -12.89 -9.81 13.40
N ILE A 160 -12.60 -8.86 12.51
CA ILE A 160 -12.62 -9.03 11.06
C ILE A 160 -11.21 -8.74 10.51
N PRO A 161 -10.41 -9.79 10.26
CA PRO A 161 -9.16 -9.70 9.52
C PRO A 161 -9.37 -9.09 8.13
N PHE A 162 -8.62 -8.04 7.77
CA PHE A 162 -8.81 -7.38 6.47
C PHE A 162 -7.51 -6.98 5.74
N PHE A 163 -6.36 -6.88 6.43
CA PHE A 163 -5.10 -6.41 5.86
C PHE A 163 -3.90 -7.09 6.55
N VAL A 164 -2.83 -7.36 5.80
CA VAL A 164 -1.57 -7.98 6.26
C VAL A 164 -0.40 -7.23 5.63
#